data_AF-A0A661DNL0-F1
#
_entry.id   AF-A0A661DNL0-F1
#
_cell.length_a   1.000
_cell.length_b   1.000
_cell.length_c   1.000
_cell.angle_alpha   90.00
_cell.angle_beta   90.00
_cell.angle_gamma   90.00
#
_symmetry.space_group_name_H-M   'P 1'
#
loop_
_entity.id
_entity.type
_entity.pdbx_description
1 polymer ?
#
loop_
_entity_poly.entity_id
_entity_poly.type
_entity_poly.pdbx_seq_one_letter_code
_entity_poly.pdbx_strand_id
1 'polypeptide(L)'
;MYENLSSKLGDIITEGIAIVFPDAQLKFVVNFVERRNNVEADILLEDSDGEQFSVLDDSGGGLADFIALLLRITYIILSEHNNILIADEPLKFIDRDRIPEASQFIRKVCEDFDFQLVFVSHIPEMVAESETVYKVTKSKGISTVKRVDTKNS
;
A
#
# COMPACT_ATOMS: atom_id res chain seq x y z
N MET A 1 3.24 -0.43 -24.08
CA MET A 1 2.88 0.54 -23.02
C MET A 1 2.28 -0.19 -21.81
N TYR A 2 1.17 -0.90 -21.98
CA TYR A 2 0.52 -1.66 -20.90
C TYR A 2 1.41 -2.74 -20.26
N GLU A 3 2.24 -3.45 -21.04
CA GLU A 3 3.21 -4.43 -20.49
C GLU A 3 4.27 -3.79 -19.57
N ASN A 4 4.71 -2.57 -19.86
CA ASN A 4 5.68 -1.87 -19.03
C ASN A 4 5.02 -1.37 -17.73
N LEU A 5 3.75 -0.94 -17.83
CA LEU A 5 2.94 -0.54 -16.69
C LEU A 5 2.62 -1.74 -15.79
N SER A 6 2.18 -2.87 -16.34
CA SER A 6 1.89 -4.08 -15.57
C SER A 6 3.14 -4.63 -14.88
N SER A 7 4.29 -4.66 -15.57
CA SER A 7 5.56 -5.08 -14.96
C SER A 7 5.94 -4.18 -13.78
N LYS A 8 5.91 -2.84 -13.95
CA LYS A 8 6.30 -1.91 -12.88
C LYS A 8 5.37 -1.96 -11.66
N LEU A 9 4.05 -2.01 -11.88
CA LEU A 9 3.07 -2.21 -10.81
C LEU A 9 3.31 -3.57 -10.13
N GLY A 10 3.47 -4.61 -10.95
CA GLY A 10 3.78 -5.99 -10.58
C GLY A 10 4.96 -6.12 -9.63
N ASP A 11 6.09 -5.55 -10.01
CA ASP A 11 7.36 -5.72 -9.32
C ASP A 11 7.32 -5.11 -7.92
N ILE A 12 6.84 -3.86 -7.78
CA ILE A 12 6.76 -3.17 -6.48
C ILE A 12 5.79 -3.90 -5.54
N ILE A 13 4.61 -4.29 -6.04
CA ILE A 13 3.61 -4.94 -5.20
C ILE A 13 4.08 -6.35 -4.80
N THR A 14 4.69 -7.09 -5.73
CA THR A 14 5.27 -8.41 -5.45
C THR A 14 6.39 -8.34 -4.42
N GLU A 15 7.29 -7.35 -4.51
CA GLU A 15 8.34 -7.13 -3.52
C GLU A 15 7.74 -6.84 -2.14
N GLY A 16 6.73 -5.96 -2.07
CA GLY A 16 6.02 -5.66 -0.84
C GLY A 16 5.37 -6.90 -0.22
N ILE A 17 4.72 -7.74 -1.04
CA ILE A 17 4.11 -8.99 -0.58
C ILE A 17 5.19 -9.92 -0.01
N ALA A 18 6.33 -10.09 -0.68
CA ALA A 18 7.40 -10.95 -0.21
C ALA A 18 7.99 -10.50 1.14
N ILE A 19 8.02 -9.19 1.40
CA ILE A 19 8.53 -8.61 2.65
C ILE A 19 7.50 -8.74 3.79
N VAL A 20 6.24 -8.37 3.54
CA VAL A 20 5.21 -8.26 4.58
C VAL A 20 4.49 -9.60 4.81
N PHE A 21 4.40 -10.44 3.78
CA PHE A 21 3.73 -11.74 3.76
C PHE A 21 4.66 -12.84 3.22
N PRO A 22 5.82 -13.10 3.85
CA PRO A 22 6.82 -14.03 3.33
C PRO A 22 6.29 -15.46 3.15
N ASP A 23 5.37 -15.89 4.01
CA ASP A 23 4.78 -17.24 3.96
C ASP A 23 3.83 -17.42 2.76
N ALA A 24 3.30 -16.34 2.21
CA ALA A 24 2.31 -16.40 1.15
C ALA A 24 2.93 -16.87 -0.17
N GLN A 25 4.18 -16.50 -0.46
CA GLN A 25 4.90 -16.86 -1.69
C GLN A 25 4.13 -16.51 -2.97
N LEU A 26 3.52 -15.32 -3.00
CA LEU A 26 2.64 -14.88 -4.08
C LEU A 26 3.26 -13.77 -4.93
N LYS A 27 2.89 -13.74 -6.20
CA LYS A 27 3.19 -12.66 -7.13
C LYS A 27 1.94 -11.89 -7.48
N PHE A 28 2.06 -10.58 -7.57
CA PHE A 28 0.99 -9.72 -8.06
C PHE A 28 1.02 -9.66 -9.58
N VAL A 29 -0.12 -9.95 -10.21
CA VAL A 29 -0.25 -10.01 -11.67
C VAL A 29 -1.39 -9.11 -12.12
N VAL A 30 -1.15 -8.33 -13.18
CA VAL A 30 -2.17 -7.51 -13.83
C VAL A 30 -2.28 -7.92 -15.30
N ASN A 31 -3.46 -8.42 -15.67
CA ASN A 31 -3.76 -8.82 -17.03
C ASN A 31 -4.72 -7.81 -17.66
N PHE A 32 -4.28 -7.12 -18.71
CA PHE A 32 -5.16 -6.23 -19.48
C PHE A 32 -5.93 -7.03 -20.53
N VAL A 33 -7.26 -7.03 -20.41
CA VAL A 33 -8.17 -7.82 -21.24
C VAL A 33 -9.18 -6.91 -21.92
N GLU A 34 -9.51 -7.20 -23.18
CA GLU A 34 -10.54 -6.45 -23.90
C GLU A 34 -11.91 -7.12 -23.71
N ARG A 35 -12.85 -6.42 -23.07
CA ARG A 35 -14.21 -6.90 -22.87
C ARG A 35 -15.19 -5.81 -23.34
N ARG A 36 -16.10 -6.17 -24.25
CA ARG A 36 -17.13 -5.26 -24.79
C ARG A 36 -16.56 -3.93 -25.33
N ASN A 37 -15.46 -4.00 -26.08
CA ASN A 37 -14.71 -2.85 -26.63
C ASN A 37 -14.14 -1.88 -25.57
N ASN A 38 -14.01 -2.33 -24.32
CA ASN A 38 -13.29 -1.63 -23.26
C ASN A 38 -12.08 -2.46 -22.84
N VAL A 39 -10.97 -1.77 -22.53
CA VAL A 39 -9.83 -2.40 -21.87
C VAL A 39 -10.11 -2.44 -20.37
N GLU A 40 -10.15 -3.64 -19.83
CA GLU A 40 -10.29 -3.93 -18.40
C GLU A 40 -8.96 -4.48 -17.87
N ALA A 41 -8.76 -4.40 -16.55
CA ALA A 41 -7.59 -4.94 -15.87
C ALA A 41 -8.04 -5.99 -14.86
N ASP A 42 -7.67 -7.24 -15.10
CA ASP A 42 -7.84 -8.32 -14.16
C ASP A 42 -6.67 -8.27 -13.18
N ILE A 43 -6.97 -8.03 -11.90
CA ILE A 43 -6.00 -7.93 -10.80
C ILE A 43 -5.99 -9.26 -10.05
N LEU A 44 -4.86 -9.95 -10.09
CA LEU A 44 -4.72 -11.34 -9.67
C LEU A 44 -3.49 -11.52 -8.79
N LEU A 45 -3.49 -12.62 -8.05
CA LEU A 45 -2.31 -13.18 -7.41
C LEU A 45 -1.99 -14.52 -8.05
N GLU A 46 -0.70 -14.83 -8.14
CA GLU A 46 -0.19 -16.08 -8.69
C GLU A 46 0.72 -16.75 -7.65
N ASP A 47 0.50 -18.04 -7.39
CA ASP A 47 1.34 -18.83 -6.48
C ASP A 47 2.58 -19.43 -7.18
N SER A 48 3.33 -20.26 -6.45
CA SER A 48 4.53 -20.94 -6.98
C SER A 48 4.24 -22.00 -8.04
N ASP A 49 3.03 -22.56 -8.04
CA ASP A 49 2.59 -23.59 -9.00
C ASP A 49 1.96 -22.95 -10.26
N GLY A 50 1.77 -21.62 -10.25
CA GLY A 50 1.21 -20.84 -11.34
C GLY A 50 -0.31 -20.76 -11.30
N GLU A 51 -0.95 -21.15 -10.19
CA GLU A 51 -2.39 -20.96 -10.02
C GLU A 51 -2.71 -19.50 -9.71
N GLN A 52 -3.73 -18.97 -10.38
CA GLN A 52 -4.15 -17.58 -10.26
C GLN A 52 -5.47 -17.45 -9.52
N PHE A 53 -5.53 -16.48 -8.62
CA PHE A 53 -6.69 -16.26 -7.76
C PHE A 53 -6.99 -14.77 -7.55
N SER A 54 -8.24 -14.50 -7.17
CA SER A 54 -8.73 -13.14 -6.97
C SER A 54 -8.16 -12.55 -5.69
N VAL A 55 -7.63 -11.33 -5.77
CA VAL A 55 -7.21 -10.58 -4.57
C VAL A 55 -8.38 -10.36 -3.61
N LEU A 56 -9.60 -10.22 -4.13
CA LEU A 56 -10.77 -9.87 -3.32
C LEU A 56 -11.48 -11.09 -2.73
N ASP A 57 -11.53 -12.19 -3.49
CA ASP A 57 -12.35 -13.34 -3.12
C ASP A 57 -11.53 -14.41 -2.37
N ASP A 58 -10.24 -14.53 -2.68
CA ASP A 58 -9.42 -15.66 -2.26
C ASP A 58 -8.27 -15.27 -1.32
N SER A 59 -8.12 -13.98 -1.00
CA SER A 59 -7.05 -13.47 -0.13
C SER A 59 -7.54 -13.08 1.26
N GLY A 60 -6.68 -13.23 2.26
CA GLY A 60 -6.94 -12.69 3.60
C GLY A 60 -7.08 -11.16 3.58
N GLY A 61 -7.96 -10.61 4.43
CA GLY A 61 -8.27 -9.17 4.42
C GLY A 61 -7.07 -8.24 4.59
N GLY A 62 -6.04 -8.66 5.34
CA GLY A 62 -4.79 -7.90 5.48
C GLY A 62 -3.97 -7.82 4.19
N LEU A 63 -3.85 -8.92 3.44
CA LEU A 63 -3.15 -8.94 2.16
C LEU A 63 -3.86 -8.05 1.13
N ALA A 64 -5.18 -8.16 1.05
CA ALA A 64 -5.99 -7.34 0.15
C ALA A 64 -5.88 -5.83 0.48
N ASP A 65 -5.91 -5.46 1.77
CA ASP A 65 -5.76 -4.06 2.21
C ASP A 65 -4.37 -3.50 1.87
N PHE A 66 -3.32 -4.29 2.09
CA PHE A 66 -1.94 -3.94 1.73
C PHE A 66 -1.79 -3.70 0.22
N ILE A 67 -2.22 -4.66 -0.60
CA ILE A 67 -2.18 -4.57 -2.06
C ILE A 67 -2.97 -3.36 -2.53
N ALA A 68 -4.14 -3.10 -1.95
CA ALA A 68 -4.96 -1.96 -2.34
C ALA A 68 -4.26 -0.62 -2.06
N LEU A 69 -3.52 -0.49 -0.95
CA LEU A 69 -2.72 0.72 -0.69
C LEU A 69 -1.59 0.86 -1.71
N LEU A 70 -0.78 -0.18 -1.90
CA LEU A 70 0.35 -0.15 -2.83
C LEU A 70 -0.09 0.10 -4.28
N LEU A 71 -1.22 -0.47 -4.71
CA LEU A 71 -1.77 -0.25 -6.03
C LEU A 71 -2.14 1.23 -6.25
N ARG A 72 -2.69 1.92 -5.23
CA ARG A 72 -2.98 3.36 -5.33
C ARG A 72 -1.70 4.17 -5.43
N ILE A 73 -0.71 3.88 -4.60
CA ILE A 73 0.59 4.57 -4.61
C ILE A 73 1.25 4.40 -5.97
N THR A 74 1.41 3.16 -6.44
CA THR A 74 2.08 2.84 -7.69
C THR A 74 1.32 3.34 -8.92
N TYR A 75 -0.02 3.31 -8.89
CA TYR A 75 -0.84 3.94 -9.94
C TYR A 75 -0.61 5.45 -10.03
N ILE A 76 -0.57 6.16 -8.89
CA ILE A 76 -0.33 7.61 -8.88
C ILE A 76 1.09 7.91 -9.39
N ILE A 77 2.11 7.16 -8.95
CA ILE A 77 3.50 7.28 -9.42
C ILE A 77 3.61 7.17 -10.95
N LEU A 78 2.78 6.31 -11.56
CA LEU A 78 2.79 6.05 -13.00
C LEU A 78 1.83 6.95 -13.78
N SER A 79 1.09 7.83 -13.10
CA SER A 79 0.16 8.78 -13.69
C SER A 79 0.82 10.15 -13.93
N GLU A 80 0.07 11.08 -14.53
CA GLU A 80 0.50 12.48 -14.68
C GLU A 80 0.18 13.35 -13.44
N HIS A 81 -0.37 12.75 -12.38
CA HIS A 81 -0.72 13.45 -11.16
C HIS A 81 0.48 13.69 -10.25
N ASN A 82 0.33 14.61 -9.30
CA ASN A 82 1.33 14.79 -8.25
C ASN A 82 1.42 13.52 -7.40
N ASN A 83 2.64 13.16 -7.01
CA ASN A 83 2.94 12.02 -6.15
C ASN A 83 2.49 12.26 -4.70
N ILE A 84 1.17 12.30 -4.49
CA ILE A 84 0.57 12.51 -3.17
C ILE A 84 -0.67 11.61 -2.98
N LEU A 85 -0.79 11.02 -1.80
CA LEU A 85 -1.98 10.29 -1.37
C LEU A 85 -2.34 10.65 0.07
N ILE A 86 -3.62 10.91 0.32
CA ILE A 86 -4.18 11.01 1.67
C ILE A 86 -5.01 9.75 1.90
N ALA A 87 -4.59 8.93 2.87
CA ALA A 87 -5.22 7.65 3.18
C ALA A 87 -5.76 7.66 4.61
N ASP A 88 -7.03 7.31 4.76
CA ASP A 88 -7.74 7.27 6.05
C ASP A 88 -7.89 5.82 6.53
N GLU A 89 -7.19 5.50 7.62
CA GLU A 89 -7.08 4.17 8.24
C GLU A 89 -6.74 3.03 7.26
N PRO A 90 -5.74 3.16 6.37
CA PRO A 90 -5.28 2.02 5.58
C PRO A 90 -4.51 1.03 6.48
N LEU A 91 -4.35 -0.21 6.00
CA LEU A 91 -3.66 -1.30 6.73
C LEU A 91 -4.37 -1.76 8.00
N LYS A 92 -5.63 -1.36 8.22
CA LYS A 92 -6.41 -1.71 9.42
C LYS A 92 -6.67 -3.21 9.56
N PHE A 93 -6.56 -3.97 8.47
CA PHE A 93 -6.77 -5.41 8.45
C PHE A 93 -5.46 -6.21 8.50
N ILE A 94 -4.31 -5.56 8.56
CA ILE A 94 -3.01 -6.22 8.68
C ILE A 94 -2.73 -6.56 10.14
N ASP A 95 -2.18 -7.74 10.38
CA ASP A 95 -1.74 -8.17 11.70
C ASP A 95 -0.68 -7.21 12.26
N ARG A 96 -0.77 -6.93 13.56
CA ARG A 96 0.03 -5.90 14.22
C ARG A 96 1.54 -6.16 14.16
N ASP A 97 1.92 -7.42 14.10
CA ASP A 97 3.30 -7.88 13.98
C ASP A 97 3.90 -7.64 12.59
N ARG A 98 3.07 -7.48 11.55
CA ARG A 98 3.51 -7.18 10.17
C ARG A 98 3.53 -5.69 9.84
N ILE A 99 2.97 -4.85 10.72
CA ILE A 99 2.93 -3.39 10.52
C ILE A 99 4.33 -2.77 10.42
N PRO A 100 5.33 -3.13 11.24
CA PRO A 100 6.67 -2.55 11.12
C PRO A 100 7.27 -2.74 9.73
N GLU A 101 7.22 -3.96 9.20
CA GLU A 101 7.72 -4.31 7.87
C GLU A 101 6.95 -3.58 6.77
N ALA A 102 5.61 -3.54 6.88
CA ALA A 102 4.77 -2.79 5.95
C ALA A 102 5.11 -1.29 5.97
N SER A 103 5.31 -0.72 7.15
CA SER A 103 5.65 0.70 7.34
C SER A 103 6.99 1.05 6.71
N GLN A 104 8.00 0.21 6.94
CA GLN A 104 9.35 0.38 6.39
C GLN A 104 9.34 0.28 4.87
N PHE A 105 8.63 -0.71 4.31
CA PHE A 105 8.49 -0.87 2.87
C PHE A 105 7.80 0.34 2.25
N ILE A 106 6.66 0.77 2.80
CA ILE A 106 5.90 1.93 2.29
C ILE A 106 6.74 3.20 2.37
N ARG A 107 7.49 3.41 3.47
CA ARG A 107 8.40 4.54 3.61
C ARG A 107 9.47 4.53 2.52
N LYS A 108 10.10 3.38 2.28
CA LYS A 108 11.10 3.23 1.23
C LYS A 108 10.52 3.56 -0.15
N VAL A 109 9.33 3.05 -0.47
CA VAL A 109 8.64 3.41 -1.72
C VAL A 109 8.38 4.92 -1.79
N CYS A 110 7.97 5.54 -0.70
CA CYS A 110 7.76 6.99 -0.68
C CYS A 110 9.05 7.78 -0.94
N GLU A 111 10.17 7.36 -0.35
CA GLU A 111 11.48 7.99 -0.53
C GLU A 111 12.04 7.77 -1.94
N ASP A 112 11.94 6.55 -2.49
CA ASP A 112 12.47 6.20 -3.81
C ASP A 112 11.77 6.95 -4.96
N PHE A 113 10.50 7.31 -4.77
CA PHE A 113 9.66 7.95 -5.81
C PHE A 113 9.27 9.40 -5.51
N ASP A 114 9.85 10.02 -4.48
CA ASP A 114 9.48 11.38 -4.02
C ASP A 114 7.95 11.52 -3.86
N PHE A 115 7.37 10.60 -3.09
CA PHE A 115 5.93 10.45 -2.91
C PHE A 115 5.49 10.85 -1.50
N GLN A 116 4.55 11.79 -1.43
CA GLN A 116 3.98 12.26 -0.17
C GLN A 116 2.77 11.41 0.24
N LEU A 117 2.91 10.62 1.30
CA LEU A 117 1.81 9.88 1.91
C LEU A 117 1.36 10.55 3.22
N VAL A 118 0.11 11.03 3.24
CA VAL A 118 -0.56 11.49 4.47
C VAL A 118 -1.40 10.34 5.00
N PHE A 119 -0.92 9.73 6.09
CA PHE A 119 -1.50 8.53 6.66
C PHE A 119 -2.25 8.87 7.95
N VAL A 120 -3.58 8.77 7.94
CA VAL A 120 -4.40 8.97 9.16
C VAL A 120 -4.62 7.60 9.80
N SER A 121 -4.09 7.39 11.00
CA SER A 121 -4.32 6.14 11.71
C SER A 121 -4.13 6.26 13.22
N HIS A 122 -4.69 5.29 13.94
CA HIS A 122 -4.43 5.05 15.36
C HIS A 122 -3.37 3.97 15.61
N ILE A 123 -2.74 3.39 14.58
CA ILE A 123 -1.71 2.35 14.66
C ILE A 123 -0.37 2.97 15.13
N PRO A 124 0.10 2.73 16.37
CA PRO A 124 1.32 3.36 16.90
C PRO A 124 2.61 2.92 16.22
N GLU A 125 2.67 1.73 15.65
CA GLU A 125 3.86 1.18 14.97
C GLU A 125 4.18 1.99 13.71
N MET A 126 3.17 2.55 13.03
CA MET A 126 3.36 3.46 11.89
C MET A 126 4.10 4.75 12.28
N VAL A 127 4.00 5.17 13.55
CA VAL A 127 4.58 6.43 14.05
C VAL A 127 6.11 6.38 14.01
N ALA A 128 6.70 5.20 14.24
CA ALA A 128 8.15 5.03 14.28
C ALA A 128 8.79 5.30 12.91
N GLU A 129 8.10 4.94 11.83
CA GLU A 129 8.58 5.12 10.46
C GLU A 129 8.10 6.42 9.81
N SER A 130 7.32 7.23 10.52
CA SER A 130 6.79 8.49 10.01
C SER A 130 7.81 9.62 10.13
N GLU A 131 8.09 10.32 9.02
CA GLU A 131 8.95 11.51 9.03
C GLU A 131 8.37 12.63 9.89
N THR A 132 7.07 12.88 9.77
CA THR A 132 6.36 13.89 10.56
C THR A 132 5.05 13.33 11.10
N VAL A 133 4.82 13.56 12.39
CA VAL A 133 3.65 13.05 13.11
C VAL A 133 2.83 14.20 13.65
N TYR A 134 1.53 14.19 13.35
CA TYR A 134 0.55 15.11 13.92
C TYR A 134 -0.43 14.34 14.79
N LYS A 135 -0.51 14.71 16.07
CA LYS A 135 -1.49 14.16 17.00
C LYS A 135 -2.71 15.07 17.05
N VAL A 136 -3.87 14.50 16.72
CA VAL A 136 -5.17 15.16 16.87
C VAL A 136 -5.79 14.73 18.20
N THR A 137 -6.25 15.69 19.00
CA THR A 137 -6.94 15.44 20.28
C THR A 137 -8.25 16.22 20.32
N LYS A 138 -9.31 15.66 20.92
CA LYS A 138 -10.61 16.32 21.06
C LYS A 138 -10.90 16.64 22.52
N SER A 139 -11.21 17.89 22.83
CA SER A 139 -11.62 18.33 24.17
C SER A 139 -12.77 19.33 24.05
N LYS A 140 -13.85 19.12 24.81
CA LYS A 140 -15.06 19.97 24.80
C LYS A 140 -15.60 20.27 23.39
N GLY A 141 -15.56 19.28 22.50
CA GLY A 141 -16.04 19.41 21.11
C GLY A 141 -15.05 20.07 20.13
N ILE A 142 -13.89 20.53 20.60
CA ILE A 142 -12.86 21.19 19.78
C ILE A 142 -11.72 20.22 19.52
N SER A 143 -11.34 20.05 18.24
CA SER A 143 -10.15 19.31 17.83
C SER A 143 -8.92 20.22 17.86
N THR A 144 -7.85 19.77 18.51
CA THR A 144 -6.55 20.45 18.56
C THR A 144 -5.49 19.54 17.95
N VAL A 145 -4.68 20.09 17.05
CA VAL A 145 -3.58 19.40 16.38
C VAL A 145 -2.26 19.85 17.01
N LYS A 146 -1.37 18.90 17.30
CA LYS A 146 0.01 19.19 17.71
C LYS A 146 0.97 18.34 16.89
N ARG A 147 2.04 18.95 16.40
CA ARG A 147 3.18 18.19 15.88
C ARG A 147 3.84 17.46 17.05
N VAL A 148 4.17 16.19 16.85
CA VAL A 148 4.92 15.38 17.81
C VAL A 148 6.37 15.34 17.34
N ASP A 149 7.31 15.63 18.24
CA ASP A 149 8.72 15.47 17.94
C ASP A 149 9.05 13.97 17.86
N THR A 150 9.29 13.48 16.66
CA THR A 150 9.83 12.14 16.43
C THR A 150 11.34 12.20 16.74
N LYS A 151 11.80 11.42 17.72
CA LYS A 151 13.23 11.28 17.98
C LYS A 151 13.85 10.48 16.84
N ASN A 152 14.56 11.16 15.94
CA ASN A 152 15.47 10.49 15.01
C ASN A 152 16.47 9.66 15.83
N SER A 153 16.45 8.35 15.63
CA SER A 153 17.49 7.41 16.09
C SER A 153 18.51 7.25 14.98
#